data_AF-A0A024FJT7-F1
#
_entry.id   AF-A0A024FJT7-F1
#
_cell.length_a   1.000
_cell.length_b   1.000
_cell.length_c   1.000
_cell.angle_alpha   90.00
_cell.angle_beta   90.00
_cell.angle_gamma   90.00
#
_symmetry.space_group_name_H-M   'P 1'
#
loop_
_entity.id
_entity.type
_entity.pdbx_description
1 polymer ?
#
loop_
_entity_poly.entity_id
_entity_poly.type
_entity_poly.pdbx_seq_one_letter_code
_entity_poly.pdbx_strand_id
1 'polypeptide(L)'
;MPQHYKLDRVREMADNDEDFVAALAAAFIEEVPEDAERLRKSVPEGDFYETYQAAHKMKPTIDLFELGVLDKLIEVQDWGKFEQSDNNIEAQLQIVLSAVESATNEIKADFGL
;
A
#
# COMPACT_ATOMS: atom_id res chain seq x y z
N MET A 1 -4.31 8.65 18.40
CA MET A 1 -3.55 8.96 17.18
C MET A 1 -3.55 7.68 16.35
N PRO A 2 -3.63 7.79 15.02
CA PRO A 2 -3.58 6.62 14.15
C PRO A 2 -2.29 5.83 14.39
N GLN A 3 -2.37 4.51 14.33
CA GLN A 3 -1.25 3.59 14.58
C GLN A 3 -0.64 3.05 13.29
N HIS A 4 -1.41 3.00 12.20
CA HIS A 4 -1.01 2.32 10.95
C HIS A 4 -0.83 3.25 9.75
N TYR A 5 -1.13 4.54 9.89
CA TYR A 5 -0.91 5.56 8.87
C TYR A 5 -0.64 6.93 9.50
N LYS A 6 -0.18 7.89 8.70
CA LYS A 6 -0.13 9.31 9.08
C LYS A 6 -0.84 10.17 8.05
N LEU A 7 -1.30 11.32 8.52
CA LEU A 7 -1.98 12.32 7.69
C LEU A 7 -1.19 13.62 7.57
N ASP A 8 0.02 13.72 8.12
CA ASP A 8 0.77 14.98 8.16
C ASP A 8 1.01 15.52 6.73
N ARG A 9 1.54 14.67 5.84
CA ARG A 9 1.75 15.01 4.42
C ARG A 9 0.43 15.16 3.65
N VAL A 10 -0.58 14.37 3.98
CA VAL A 10 -1.92 14.45 3.37
C VAL A 10 -2.56 15.81 3.66
N ARG A 11 -2.55 16.24 4.93
CA ARG A 11 -3.09 17.54 5.37
C ARG A 11 -2.29 18.71 4.85
N GLU A 12 -0.97 18.59 4.78
CA GLU A 12 -0.11 19.60 4.16
C GLU A 12 -0.48 19.78 2.68
N MET A 13 -0.62 18.68 1.93
CA MET A 13 -1.04 18.71 0.53
C MET A 13 -2.47 19.24 0.35
N ALA A 14 -3.33 19.00 1.32
CA ALA A 14 -4.71 19.48 1.35
C ALA A 14 -4.86 20.94 1.76
N ASP A 15 -3.79 21.62 2.17
CA ASP A 15 -3.86 22.94 2.84
C ASP A 15 -4.86 22.96 4.02
N ASN A 16 -4.91 21.84 4.76
CA ASN A 16 -5.86 21.56 5.85
C ASN A 16 -7.36 21.53 5.45
N ASP A 17 -7.67 21.35 4.16
CA ASP A 17 -9.02 21.05 3.69
C ASP A 17 -9.39 19.60 4.06
N GLU A 18 -10.19 19.43 5.12
CA GLU A 18 -10.58 18.11 5.61
C GLU A 18 -11.52 17.36 4.65
N ASP A 19 -12.26 18.03 3.76
CA ASP A 19 -13.05 17.36 2.72
C ASP A 19 -12.12 16.73 1.67
N PHE A 20 -11.02 17.41 1.34
CA PHE A 20 -9.98 16.85 0.46
C PHE A 20 -9.20 15.70 1.13
N VAL A 21 -8.91 15.81 2.44
CA VAL A 21 -8.31 14.70 3.22
C VAL A 21 -9.22 13.48 3.19
N ALA A 22 -10.54 13.65 3.38
CA ALA A 22 -11.51 12.57 3.33
C ALA A 22 -11.58 11.93 1.92
N ALA A 23 -11.50 12.74 0.85
CA ALA A 23 -11.45 12.22 -0.51
C ALA A 23 -10.21 11.36 -0.77
N LEU A 24 -9.04 11.76 -0.26
CA LEU A 24 -7.81 10.98 -0.36
C LEU A 24 -7.87 9.68 0.48
N ALA A 25 -8.48 9.73 1.65
CA ALA A 25 -8.73 8.56 2.48
C ALA A 25 -9.69 7.57 1.78
N ALA A 26 -10.74 8.07 1.12
CA ALA A 26 -11.63 7.25 0.30
C ALA A 26 -10.88 6.60 -0.89
N ALA A 27 -10.07 7.36 -1.61
CA ALA A 27 -9.25 6.82 -2.70
C ALA A 27 -8.27 5.74 -2.20
N PHE A 28 -7.69 5.92 -1.01
CA PHE A 28 -6.84 4.90 -0.39
C PHE A 28 -7.58 3.57 -0.21
N ILE A 29 -8.78 3.59 0.40
CA ILE A 29 -9.52 2.35 0.72
C ILE A 29 -10.08 1.66 -0.52
N GLU A 30 -10.26 2.38 -1.62
CA GLU A 30 -10.70 1.83 -2.91
C GLU A 30 -9.52 1.18 -3.65
N GLU A 31 -8.38 1.88 -3.77
CA GLU A 31 -7.31 1.44 -4.67
C GLU A 31 -6.25 0.55 -4.01
N VAL A 32 -5.76 0.91 -2.82
CA VAL A 32 -4.59 0.25 -2.23
C VAL A 32 -4.87 -1.20 -1.83
N PRO A 33 -6.03 -1.54 -1.22
CA PRO A 33 -6.41 -2.93 -0.96
C PRO A 33 -6.55 -3.77 -2.22
N GLU A 34 -7.06 -3.19 -3.31
CA GLU A 34 -7.20 -3.91 -4.59
C GLU A 34 -5.82 -4.28 -5.15
N ASP A 35 -4.88 -3.34 -5.17
CA ASP A 35 -3.51 -3.61 -5.61
C ASP A 35 -2.77 -4.59 -4.66
N ALA A 36 -3.05 -4.54 -3.36
CA ALA A 36 -2.52 -5.53 -2.41
C ALA A 36 -3.04 -6.95 -2.70
N GLU A 37 -4.32 -7.10 -3.06
CA GLU A 37 -4.88 -8.40 -3.45
C GLU A 37 -4.30 -8.92 -4.78
N ARG A 38 -3.90 -8.01 -5.69
CA ARG A 38 -3.15 -8.39 -6.89
C ARG A 38 -1.80 -9.00 -6.52
N LEU A 39 -1.05 -8.38 -5.60
CA LEU A 39 0.21 -8.93 -5.07
C LEU A 39 0.03 -10.29 -4.39
N ARG A 40 -1.04 -10.46 -3.61
CA ARG A 40 -1.36 -11.74 -2.94
C ARG A 40 -1.50 -12.90 -3.93
N LYS A 41 -1.96 -12.62 -5.16
CA LYS A 41 -2.15 -13.62 -6.22
C LYS A 41 -0.90 -13.77 -7.09
N SER A 42 -0.32 -12.66 -7.54
CA SER A 42 0.75 -12.67 -8.53
C SER A 42 2.05 -13.28 -8.02
N VAL A 43 2.39 -13.07 -6.74
CA VAL A 43 3.60 -13.63 -6.13
C VAL A 43 3.62 -15.16 -6.12
N PRO A 44 2.61 -15.87 -5.57
CA PRO A 44 2.60 -17.34 -5.59
C PRO A 44 2.42 -17.93 -7.00
N GLU A 45 1.81 -17.20 -7.93
CA GLU A 45 1.68 -17.60 -9.34
C GLU A 45 2.98 -17.41 -10.14
N GLY A 46 3.97 -16.70 -9.60
CA GLY A 46 5.18 -16.36 -10.34
C GLY A 46 4.94 -15.29 -11.42
N ASP A 47 3.85 -14.52 -11.32
CA ASP A 47 3.57 -13.43 -12.25
C ASP A 47 4.38 -12.19 -11.86
N PHE A 48 5.60 -12.16 -12.35
CA PHE A 48 6.57 -11.09 -12.12
C PHE A 48 6.10 -9.73 -12.64
N TYR A 49 5.45 -9.71 -13.80
CA TYR A 49 4.99 -8.47 -14.43
C TYR A 49 3.87 -7.83 -13.60
N GLU A 50 2.88 -8.63 -13.20
CA GLU A 50 1.78 -8.15 -12.38
C GLU A 50 2.26 -7.71 -10.99
N THR A 51 3.16 -8.48 -10.39
CA THR A 51 3.79 -8.13 -9.10
C THR A 51 4.51 -6.78 -9.18
N TYR A 52 5.29 -6.56 -10.24
CA TYR A 52 5.96 -5.29 -10.48
C TYR A 52 4.97 -4.12 -10.61
N GLN A 53 3.95 -4.28 -11.46
CA GLN A 53 2.98 -3.22 -11.76
C GLN A 53 2.14 -2.83 -10.54
N ALA A 54 1.59 -3.82 -9.83
CA ALA A 54 0.78 -3.58 -8.63
C ALA A 54 1.63 -2.91 -7.54
N ALA A 55 2.83 -3.42 -7.27
CA ALA A 55 3.69 -2.83 -6.26
C ALA A 55 4.13 -1.40 -6.63
N HIS A 56 4.46 -1.14 -7.90
CA HIS A 56 4.82 0.20 -8.38
C HIS A 56 3.67 1.20 -8.20
N LYS A 57 2.42 0.78 -8.49
CA LYS A 57 1.23 1.62 -8.37
C LYS A 57 0.93 2.02 -6.92
N MET A 58 1.16 1.13 -5.96
CA MET A 58 0.90 1.39 -4.53
C MET A 58 1.88 2.38 -3.88
N LYS A 59 3.12 2.47 -4.38
CA LYS A 59 4.20 3.27 -3.77
C LYS A 59 3.85 4.70 -3.40
N PRO A 60 3.34 5.56 -4.32
CA PRO A 60 3.06 6.95 -3.99
C PRO A 60 2.05 7.07 -2.84
N THR A 61 1.03 6.21 -2.81
CA THR A 61 0.00 6.24 -1.77
C THR A 61 0.52 5.70 -0.44
N ILE A 62 1.32 4.62 -0.46
CA ILE A 62 2.00 4.09 0.75
C ILE A 62 2.95 5.14 1.36
N ASP A 63 3.70 5.87 0.53
CA ASP A 63 4.60 6.93 0.96
C ASP A 63 3.84 8.15 1.52
N LEU A 64 2.77 8.57 0.83
CA LEU A 64 1.94 9.71 1.24
C LEU A 64 1.26 9.47 2.61
N PHE A 65 0.74 8.27 2.83
CA PHE A 65 0.10 7.88 4.09
C PHE A 65 1.10 7.32 5.12
N GLU A 66 2.39 7.28 4.80
CA GLU A 66 3.49 6.84 5.67
C GLU A 66 3.22 5.51 6.42
N LEU A 67 2.77 4.48 5.71
CA LEU A 67 2.44 3.16 6.31
C LEU A 67 3.65 2.42 6.93
N GLY A 68 4.87 2.92 6.72
CA GLY A 68 6.10 2.31 7.27
C GLY A 68 6.55 1.02 6.59
N VAL A 69 5.96 0.67 5.43
CA VAL A 69 6.30 -0.55 4.67
C VAL A 69 6.84 -0.29 3.27
N LEU A 70 7.21 0.96 2.94
CA LEU A 70 7.67 1.34 1.61
C LEU A 70 8.89 0.51 1.17
N ASP A 71 9.88 0.29 2.06
CA ASP A 71 11.06 -0.52 1.75
C ASP A 71 10.70 -1.97 1.41
N LYS A 72 9.70 -2.54 2.11
CA LYS A 72 9.23 -3.91 1.84
C LYS A 72 8.42 -4.01 0.55
N LEU A 73 7.63 -2.98 0.24
CA LEU A 73 6.96 -2.88 -1.05
C LEU A 73 7.99 -2.75 -2.20
N ILE A 74 9.11 -2.05 -1.98
CA ILE A 74 10.20 -1.98 -2.96
C ILE A 74 10.85 -3.35 -3.16
N GLU A 75 11.10 -4.11 -2.08
CA GLU A 75 11.62 -5.49 -2.20
C GLU A 75 10.66 -6.39 -3.02
N VAL A 76 9.35 -6.32 -2.80
CA VAL A 76 8.33 -7.03 -3.60
C VAL A 76 8.32 -6.56 -5.06
N GLN A 77 8.38 -5.25 -5.28
CA GLN A 77 8.44 -4.68 -6.62
C GLN A 77 9.67 -5.19 -7.38
N ASP A 78 10.84 -5.18 -6.75
CA ASP A 78 12.10 -5.52 -7.40
C ASP A 78 12.20 -7.02 -7.66
N TRP A 79 11.59 -7.86 -6.82
CA TRP A 79 11.38 -9.28 -7.11
C TRP A 79 10.63 -9.49 -8.44
N GLY A 80 9.54 -8.75 -8.64
CA GLY A 80 8.80 -8.74 -9.92
C GLY A 80 9.60 -8.15 -11.07
N LYS A 81 10.23 -6.99 -10.86
CA LYS A 81 10.94 -6.24 -11.91
C LYS A 81 12.13 -7.00 -12.49
N PHE A 82 12.84 -7.74 -11.64
CA PHE A 82 14.07 -8.45 -12.00
C PHE A 82 13.85 -9.96 -12.13
N GLU A 83 12.59 -10.42 -12.14
CA GLU A 83 12.21 -11.83 -12.31
C GLU A 83 13.00 -12.78 -11.39
N GLN A 84 13.04 -12.46 -10.09
CA GLN A 84 13.90 -13.14 -9.12
C GLN A 84 13.33 -14.49 -8.65
N SER A 85 13.14 -15.44 -9.57
CA SER A 85 12.51 -16.75 -9.29
C SER A 85 13.18 -17.57 -8.18
N ASP A 86 14.49 -17.36 -7.96
CA ASP A 86 15.25 -18.08 -6.94
C ASP A 86 15.17 -17.43 -5.54
N ASN A 87 14.54 -16.25 -5.43
CA ASN A 87 14.39 -15.52 -4.17
C ASN A 87 12.98 -15.71 -3.59
N ASN A 88 12.90 -15.93 -2.28
CA ASN A 88 11.64 -15.98 -1.55
C ASN A 88 11.30 -14.58 -1.00
N ILE A 89 10.16 -14.03 -1.43
CA ILE A 89 9.66 -12.70 -1.06
C ILE A 89 8.42 -12.75 -0.13
N GLU A 90 8.03 -13.94 0.33
CA GLU A 90 6.80 -14.17 1.10
C GLU A 90 6.75 -13.34 2.38
N ALA A 91 7.86 -13.23 3.12
CA ALA A 91 7.89 -12.48 4.36
C ALA A 91 7.63 -10.97 4.11
N GLN A 92 8.22 -10.43 3.05
CA GLN A 92 8.02 -9.04 2.62
C GLN A 92 6.58 -8.80 2.17
N LEU A 93 6.04 -9.73 1.37
CA LEU A 93 4.65 -9.68 0.95
C LEU A 93 3.71 -9.64 2.15
N GLN A 94 3.86 -10.54 3.11
CA GLN A 94 3.00 -10.59 4.30
C GLN A 94 3.08 -9.31 5.14
N ILE A 95 4.26 -8.69 5.25
CA ILE A 95 4.40 -7.38 5.93
C ILE A 95 3.60 -6.30 5.21
N VAL A 96 3.69 -6.23 3.88
CA VAL A 96 2.95 -5.26 3.07
C VAL A 96 1.44 -5.49 3.21
N LEU A 97 0.97 -6.74 3.03
CA LEU A 97 -0.45 -7.08 3.11
C LEU A 97 -1.05 -6.73 4.48
N SER A 98 -0.34 -7.07 5.56
CA SER A 98 -0.81 -6.80 6.92
C SER A 98 -0.89 -5.30 7.23
N ALA A 99 0.07 -4.52 6.73
CA ALA A 99 0.07 -3.06 6.92
C ALA A 99 -1.06 -2.39 6.13
N VAL A 100 -1.29 -2.80 4.88
CA VAL A 100 -2.42 -2.31 4.07
C VAL A 100 -3.74 -2.65 4.74
N GLU A 101 -3.95 -3.91 5.15
CA GLU A 101 -5.19 -4.32 5.82
C GLU A 101 -5.44 -3.52 7.11
N SER A 102 -4.40 -3.34 7.94
CA SER A 102 -4.51 -2.59 9.19
C SER A 102 -4.83 -1.11 8.94
N ALA A 103 -4.12 -0.48 7.99
CA ALA A 103 -4.36 0.92 7.63
C ALA A 103 -5.75 1.12 7.02
N THR A 104 -6.20 0.23 6.14
CA THR A 104 -7.56 0.29 5.55
C THR A 104 -8.63 0.21 6.62
N ASN A 105 -8.51 -0.72 7.56
CA ASN A 105 -9.48 -0.87 8.64
C ASN A 105 -9.50 0.35 9.57
N GLU A 106 -8.33 0.91 9.88
CA GLU A 106 -8.21 2.11 10.71
C GLU A 106 -8.77 3.35 9.99
N ILE A 107 -8.45 3.56 8.71
CA ILE A 107 -8.97 4.67 7.89
C ILE A 107 -10.50 4.60 7.80
N LYS A 108 -11.07 3.41 7.55
CA LYS A 108 -12.53 3.23 7.54
C LYS A 108 -13.16 3.64 8.87
N ALA A 109 -12.58 3.22 9.98
CA ALA A 109 -13.07 3.58 11.31
C ALA A 109 -12.95 5.09 11.60
N ASP A 110 -11.82 5.70 11.26
CA ASP A 110 -11.52 7.11 11.55
C ASP A 110 -12.35 8.08 10.69
N PHE A 111 -12.66 7.71 9.43
CA PHE A 111 -13.43 8.54 8.49
C PHE A 111 -14.90 8.12 8.35
N GLY A 112 -15.33 7.00 8.95
CA GLY A 112 -16.70 6.51 8.87
C GLY A 112 -17.09 5.95 7.48
N LEU A 113 -16.16 5.24 6.84
CA LEU A 113 -16.27 4.67 5.48
C LEU A 113 -16.49 3.14 5.48
#